data_AF-A0A935MAP8-F1
#
_entry.id   AF-A0A935MAP8-F1
#
_cell.length_a   1.000
_cell.length_b   1.000
_cell.length_c   1.000
_cell.angle_alpha   90.00
_cell.angle_beta   90.00
_cell.angle_gamma   90.00
#
_symmetry.space_group_name_H-M   'P 1'
#
loop_
_entity.id
_entity.type
_entity.pdbx_description
1 polymer ?
#
loop_
_entity_poly.entity_id
_entity_poly.type
_entity_poly.pdbx_seq_one_letter_code
_entity_poly.pdbx_strand_id
1 'polypeptide(L)'
;MNNLRSSLSKLFQYPSAVAGIFVVLALIVVAAYAMITIPYSEAIRLWRGGEEVWYQNPRFAAPAWINYFSNQKYSESFAVNTTDGQVTKTVTPGSEGVSTIDMSYEFDYSYDVYPQELILYLKAAYNEKQPFVSVELLTPDNRTIRIGNFSVGNEFTYRFSQDEKLRTKLRTEEVIPALFSLPDSNQPLKGKYTLIIQGTTFEPDSDLSVEFVSHGQVFGWAGTDHARRDLVLPLLWGVPVALAFGLIASMGTSILTMIIAAVGAWYTGWVDELIQRITEVNLVLPFYALLIMIGTFYSRSIWVILGATIILSIFTGSIKAYRAIFIQVKESMYIEAAKAYGASSPRIIFLYLIPRMIPLLIPSLVQSVPAFVFLEASLAVIGLGDPVLPTWGKIIQDANSNGALYKGYYYWVLEPAMLLMITGLAFAFLGFALDRVFNPKLRDV
;
A
#
# COMPACT_ATOMS: atom_id res chain seq x y z
N MET A 1 11.86 -36.81 11.70
CA MET A 1 10.92 -35.72 12.08
C MET A 1 11.11 -35.24 13.54
N ASN A 2 11.32 -36.13 14.52
CA ASN A 2 11.46 -35.72 15.94
C ASN A 2 12.58 -34.69 16.20
N ASN A 3 13.73 -34.80 15.51
CA ASN A 3 14.81 -33.82 15.65
C ASN A 3 14.45 -32.42 15.15
N LEU A 4 13.67 -32.30 14.06
CA LEU A 4 13.30 -31.01 13.50
C LEU A 4 12.38 -30.23 14.45
N ARG A 5 11.38 -30.92 15.02
CA ARG A 5 10.45 -30.33 16.00
C ARG A 5 11.18 -29.87 17.27
N SER A 6 12.12 -30.68 17.77
CA SER A 6 12.93 -30.32 18.94
C SER A 6 13.90 -29.17 18.67
N SER A 7 14.39 -29.02 17.43
CA SER A 7 15.22 -27.88 17.03
C SER A 7 14.37 -26.61 16.97
N LEU A 8 13.18 -26.67 16.35
CA LEU A 8 12.28 -25.52 16.25
C LEU A 8 11.83 -25.00 17.62
N SER A 9 11.62 -25.86 18.62
CA SER A 9 11.29 -25.39 19.97
C SER A 9 12.42 -24.60 20.64
N LYS A 10 13.67 -24.78 20.23
CA LYS A 10 14.80 -23.98 20.73
C LYS A 10 14.79 -22.54 20.21
N LEU A 11 14.03 -22.23 19.14
CA LEU A 11 13.92 -20.86 18.64
C LEU A 11 13.36 -19.91 19.71
N PHE A 12 12.42 -20.39 20.52
CA PHE A 12 11.81 -19.60 21.60
C PHE A 12 12.80 -19.22 22.72
N GLN A 13 14.02 -19.78 22.74
CA GLN A 13 15.08 -19.40 23.66
C GLN A 13 15.81 -18.12 23.22
N TYR A 14 15.68 -17.73 21.95
CA TYR A 14 16.33 -16.54 21.40
C TYR A 14 15.33 -15.37 21.32
N PRO A 15 15.52 -14.27 22.08
CA PRO A 15 14.61 -13.13 22.06
C PRO A 15 14.41 -12.51 20.67
N SER A 16 15.47 -12.44 19.87
CA SER A 16 15.41 -11.97 18.49
C SER A 16 14.53 -12.86 17.61
N ALA A 17 14.58 -14.17 17.81
CA ALA A 17 13.72 -15.12 17.08
C ALA A 17 12.25 -14.91 17.45
N VAL A 18 11.94 -14.75 18.74
CA VAL A 18 10.57 -14.50 19.20
C VAL A 18 10.03 -13.20 18.61
N ALA A 19 10.83 -12.14 18.60
CA ALA A 19 10.46 -10.87 17.97
C ALA A 19 10.21 -11.02 16.46
N GLY A 20 11.12 -11.71 15.75
CA GLY A 20 10.97 -11.98 14.31
C GLY A 20 9.72 -12.81 13.99
N ILE A 21 9.47 -13.89 14.75
CA ILE A 21 8.28 -14.73 14.60
C ILE A 21 7.01 -13.92 14.84
N PHE A 22 6.99 -13.11 15.91
CA PHE A 22 5.84 -12.27 16.22
C PHE A 22 5.51 -11.32 15.07
N VAL A 23 6.51 -10.63 14.52
CA VAL A 23 6.29 -9.70 13.39
C VAL A 23 5.86 -10.44 12.12
N VAL A 24 6.48 -11.58 11.79
CA VAL A 24 6.06 -12.38 10.63
C VAL A 24 4.61 -12.86 10.80
N LEU A 25 4.21 -13.33 11.98
CA LEU A 25 2.83 -13.71 12.26
C LEU A 25 1.88 -12.52 12.16
N ALA A 26 2.27 -11.34 12.67
CA ALA A 26 1.48 -10.13 12.53
C ALA A 26 1.29 -9.76 11.05
N LEU A 27 2.34 -9.83 10.23
CA LEU A 27 2.25 -9.59 8.78
C LEU A 27 1.32 -10.62 8.10
N ILE A 28 1.36 -11.89 8.48
CA ILE A 28 0.44 -12.91 7.96
C ILE A 28 -1.01 -12.60 8.35
N VAL A 29 -1.25 -12.16 9.60
CA VAL A 29 -2.59 -11.76 10.06
C VAL A 29 -3.08 -10.54 9.30
N VAL A 30 -2.23 -9.52 9.10
CA VAL A 30 -2.57 -8.33 8.31
C VAL A 30 -2.83 -8.70 6.85
N ALA A 31 -2.04 -9.60 6.27
CA ALA A 31 -2.27 -10.10 4.91
C ALA A 31 -3.62 -10.80 4.78
N ALA A 32 -3.95 -11.70 5.71
CA ALA A 32 -5.24 -12.39 5.72
C ALA A 32 -6.39 -11.40 5.91
N TYR A 33 -6.25 -10.45 6.86
CA TYR A 33 -7.21 -9.39 7.09
C TYR A 33 -7.45 -8.58 5.82
N ALA A 34 -6.40 -8.05 5.18
CA ALA A 34 -6.49 -7.26 3.97
C ALA A 34 -7.21 -8.01 2.83
N MET A 35 -6.89 -9.29 2.63
CA MET A 35 -7.51 -10.11 1.59
C MET A 35 -9.00 -10.44 1.87
N ILE A 36 -9.39 -10.52 3.15
CA ILE A 36 -10.78 -10.78 3.57
C ILE A 36 -11.61 -9.49 3.47
N THR A 37 -11.09 -8.38 4.01
CA THR A 37 -11.85 -7.13 4.09
C THR A 37 -11.90 -6.37 2.77
N ILE A 38 -10.86 -6.49 1.95
CA ILE A 38 -10.74 -5.82 0.66
C ILE A 38 -10.44 -6.91 -0.38
N PRO A 39 -11.46 -7.55 -0.97
CA PRO A 39 -11.26 -8.59 -1.97
C PRO A 39 -10.43 -8.11 -3.16
N TYR A 40 -9.75 -9.02 -3.85
CA TYR A 40 -8.82 -8.70 -4.95
C TYR A 40 -9.41 -7.76 -6.02
N SER A 41 -10.65 -7.97 -6.45
CA SER A 41 -11.32 -7.11 -7.43
C SER A 41 -11.59 -5.70 -6.89
N GLU A 42 -11.93 -5.61 -5.61
CA GLU A 42 -12.19 -4.35 -4.92
C GLU A 42 -10.90 -3.56 -4.71
N ALA A 43 -9.82 -4.24 -4.33
CA ALA A 43 -8.50 -3.64 -4.21
C ALA A 43 -8.06 -2.98 -5.52
N ILE A 44 -8.29 -3.66 -6.65
CA ILE A 44 -7.99 -3.12 -7.98
C ILE A 44 -8.89 -1.94 -8.31
N ARG A 45 -10.21 -2.04 -8.05
CA ARG A 45 -11.17 -0.95 -8.27
C ARG A 45 -10.75 0.31 -7.51
N LEU A 46 -10.43 0.16 -6.23
CA LEU A 46 -10.02 1.26 -5.36
C LEU A 46 -8.64 1.82 -5.74
N TRP A 47 -7.67 0.96 -6.06
CA TRP A 47 -6.31 1.39 -6.40
C TRP A 47 -6.21 2.09 -7.76
N ARG A 48 -7.00 1.63 -8.72
CA ARG A 48 -7.06 2.20 -10.08
C ARG A 48 -8.18 3.22 -10.25
N GLY A 49 -9.05 3.35 -9.26
CA GLY A 49 -10.11 4.34 -9.22
C GLY A 49 -9.53 5.74 -9.25
N GLY A 50 -10.05 6.57 -10.13
CA GLY A 50 -9.69 7.98 -10.24
C GLY A 50 -10.48 8.83 -9.26
N GLU A 51 -10.72 10.08 -9.66
CA GLU A 51 -11.50 11.01 -8.86
C GLU A 51 -12.93 10.53 -8.63
N GLU A 52 -13.50 9.71 -9.52
CA GLU A 52 -14.84 9.16 -9.35
C GLU A 52 -15.00 8.28 -8.10
N VAL A 53 -13.92 7.65 -7.64
CA VAL A 53 -13.93 6.81 -6.44
C VAL A 53 -13.55 7.64 -5.20
N TRP A 54 -12.58 8.56 -5.36
CA TRP A 54 -11.94 9.25 -4.25
C TRP A 54 -12.23 10.77 -4.21
N TYR A 55 -13.34 11.22 -4.78
CA TYR A 55 -13.68 12.64 -4.87
C TYR A 55 -13.76 13.35 -3.51
N GLN A 56 -14.16 12.61 -2.46
CA GLN A 56 -14.23 13.12 -1.08
C GLN A 56 -12.85 13.39 -0.49
N ASN A 57 -11.81 12.70 -0.97
CA ASN A 57 -10.49 12.78 -0.39
C ASN A 57 -9.70 13.98 -0.96
N PRO A 58 -8.93 14.69 -0.12
CA PRO A 58 -8.00 15.72 -0.59
C PRO A 58 -6.85 15.09 -1.40
N ARG A 59 -6.15 15.92 -2.18
CA ARG A 59 -4.89 15.51 -2.83
C ARG A 59 -3.72 15.82 -1.90
N PHE A 60 -2.73 14.92 -1.84
CA PHE A 60 -1.50 15.14 -1.08
C PHE A 60 -1.72 15.57 0.39
N ALA A 61 -2.76 15.05 1.06
CA ALA A 61 -2.98 15.33 2.46
C ALA A 61 -2.15 14.41 3.32
N ALA A 62 -1.48 14.96 4.32
CA ALA A 62 -0.66 14.17 5.23
C ALA A 62 -1.55 13.42 6.26
N PRO A 63 -1.02 12.42 6.97
CA PRO A 63 -1.79 11.74 8.01
C PRO A 63 -2.32 12.67 9.11
N ALA A 64 -3.56 12.45 9.56
CA ALA A 64 -4.20 13.26 10.60
C ALA A 64 -3.40 13.29 11.91
N TRP A 65 -2.69 12.20 12.24
CA TRP A 65 -1.89 12.12 13.46
C TRP A 65 -0.69 13.07 13.49
N ILE A 66 -0.28 13.69 12.37
CA ILE A 66 0.74 14.74 12.36
C ILE A 66 0.33 15.92 13.24
N ASN A 67 -0.97 16.18 13.37
CA ASN A 67 -1.47 17.22 14.28
C ASN A 67 -1.10 16.98 15.75
N TYR A 68 -0.84 15.75 16.17
CA TYR A 68 -0.41 15.48 17.56
C TYR A 68 1.04 15.90 17.84
N PHE A 69 1.86 15.97 16.80
CA PHE A 69 3.29 16.27 16.91
C PHE A 69 3.68 17.65 16.37
N SER A 70 2.78 18.29 15.61
CA SER A 70 2.99 19.62 15.04
C SER A 70 2.59 20.74 16.01
N ASN A 71 3.38 21.81 16.01
CA ASN A 71 3.06 23.07 16.70
C ASN A 71 1.91 23.82 16.01
N GLN A 72 1.69 23.60 14.71
CA GLN A 72 0.56 24.14 13.94
C GLN A 72 -0.47 23.04 13.69
N LYS A 73 -1.75 23.35 13.88
CA LYS A 73 -2.86 22.44 13.62
C LYS A 73 -3.33 22.58 12.17
N TYR A 74 -3.11 21.54 11.39
CA TYR A 74 -3.56 21.42 10.01
C TYR A 74 -5.04 21.03 9.95
N SER A 75 -5.79 21.64 9.03
CA SER A 75 -7.20 21.32 8.81
C SER A 75 -7.40 19.86 8.42
N GLU A 76 -8.31 19.19 9.13
CA GLU A 76 -8.70 17.83 8.81
C GLU A 76 -9.80 17.83 7.76
N SER A 77 -9.74 16.83 6.88
CA SER A 77 -10.73 16.66 5.83
C SER A 77 -11.98 16.00 6.39
N PHE A 78 -13.14 16.45 5.93
CA PHE A 78 -14.41 15.82 6.28
C PHE A 78 -15.38 15.92 5.11
N ALA A 79 -16.33 15.00 5.06
CA ALA A 79 -17.45 14.99 4.14
C ALA A 79 -18.72 14.72 4.93
N VAL A 80 -19.77 15.49 4.66
CA VAL A 80 -21.07 15.33 5.30
C VAL A 80 -22.18 15.33 4.26
N ASN A 81 -23.12 14.41 4.42
CA ASN A 81 -24.26 14.28 3.52
C ASN A 81 -25.57 14.53 4.27
N THR A 82 -26.55 15.09 3.55
CA THR A 82 -27.96 15.14 3.96
C THR A 82 -28.56 13.81 4.44
N THR A 83 -28.01 12.66 4.01
CA THR A 83 -28.47 11.33 4.46
C THR A 83 -27.97 10.92 5.85
N ASP A 84 -26.89 11.54 6.34
CA ASP A 84 -26.18 11.04 7.52
C ASP A 84 -26.71 11.62 8.84
N GLY A 85 -27.78 12.42 8.77
CA GLY A 85 -28.40 13.09 9.92
C GLY A 85 -27.57 14.23 10.53
N GLN A 86 -26.37 14.49 10.01
CA GLN A 86 -25.49 15.59 10.44
C GLN A 86 -25.90 16.95 9.84
N VAL A 87 -26.63 16.93 8.73
CA VAL A 87 -27.21 18.13 8.12
C VAL A 87 -28.67 18.24 8.52
N THR A 88 -29.05 19.36 9.13
CA THR A 88 -30.46 19.62 9.49
C THR A 88 -31.20 19.98 8.22
N LYS A 89 -32.12 19.14 7.74
CA LYS A 89 -32.94 19.39 6.54
C LYS A 89 -34.40 19.62 6.96
N THR A 90 -34.93 20.81 6.68
CA THR A 90 -36.33 21.16 6.91
C THR A 90 -36.99 21.46 5.58
N VAL A 91 -38.06 20.73 5.27
CA VAL A 91 -38.85 20.96 4.05
C VAL A 91 -40.11 21.71 4.45
N THR A 92 -40.27 22.92 3.93
CA THR A 92 -41.44 23.76 4.12
C THR A 92 -42.25 23.77 2.81
N PRO A 93 -43.44 23.12 2.78
CA PRO A 93 -44.30 23.14 1.61
C PRO A 93 -44.87 24.54 1.40
N GLY A 94 -44.71 25.08 0.20
CA GLY A 94 -45.33 26.34 -0.22
C GLY A 94 -46.63 26.11 -1.01
N SER A 95 -47.21 27.21 -1.51
CA SER A 95 -48.37 27.18 -2.40
C SER A 95 -47.98 26.78 -3.83
N GLU A 96 -48.90 26.15 -4.56
CA GLU A 96 -48.75 25.81 -6.00
C GLU A 96 -47.58 24.87 -6.34
N GLY A 97 -47.22 23.96 -5.44
CA GLY A 97 -46.18 22.95 -5.69
C GLY A 97 -44.74 23.46 -5.54
N VAL A 98 -44.56 24.71 -5.12
CA VAL A 98 -43.26 25.25 -4.71
C VAL A 98 -42.95 24.76 -3.29
N SER A 99 -41.76 24.22 -3.05
CA SER A 99 -41.31 23.88 -1.68
C SER A 99 -39.95 24.51 -1.40
N THR A 100 -39.74 24.92 -0.16
CA THR A 100 -38.44 25.41 0.32
C THR A 100 -37.78 24.32 1.16
N ILE A 101 -36.53 24.02 0.85
CA ILE A 101 -35.70 23.03 1.53
C ILE A 101 -34.55 23.78 2.19
N ASP A 102 -34.63 23.99 3.50
CA ASP A 102 -33.59 24.63 4.29
C ASP A 102 -32.67 23.56 4.87
N MET A 103 -31.38 23.66 4.56
CA MET A 103 -30.34 22.77 5.06
C MET A 103 -29.29 23.58 5.82
N SER A 104 -28.92 23.13 7.01
CA SER A 104 -27.82 23.73 7.76
C SER A 104 -26.84 22.68 8.29
N TYR A 105 -25.56 23.02 8.24
CA TYR A 105 -24.47 22.22 8.79
C TYR A 105 -23.55 23.09 9.64
N GLU A 106 -23.42 22.75 10.92
CA GLU A 106 -22.51 23.41 11.85
C GLU A 106 -21.22 22.60 11.97
N PHE A 107 -20.07 23.26 11.85
CA PHE A 107 -18.77 22.63 12.08
C PHE A 107 -17.84 23.57 12.86
N ASP A 108 -17.01 22.98 13.71
CA ASP A 108 -16.00 23.71 14.48
C ASP A 108 -14.67 23.73 13.71
N TYR A 109 -14.15 24.93 13.48
CA TYR A 109 -12.87 25.13 12.82
C TYR A 109 -11.85 25.62 13.85
N SER A 110 -11.00 24.70 14.33
CA SER A 110 -10.00 24.97 15.37
C SER A 110 -8.54 24.99 14.86
N TYR A 111 -8.38 25.00 13.54
CA TYR A 111 -7.10 24.80 12.86
C TYR A 111 -6.35 26.11 12.56
N ASP A 112 -5.03 26.03 12.44
CA ASP A 112 -4.12 27.12 12.09
C ASP A 112 -3.85 27.22 10.58
N VAL A 113 -4.25 26.20 9.80
CA VAL A 113 -4.02 26.13 8.36
C VAL A 113 -5.32 25.89 7.61
N TYR A 114 -5.57 26.74 6.62
CA TYR A 114 -6.75 26.69 5.77
C TYR A 114 -6.92 25.33 5.06
N PRO A 115 -8.17 24.88 4.82
CA PRO A 115 -8.41 23.75 3.95
C PRO A 115 -7.90 24.05 2.53
N GLN A 116 -7.62 23.00 1.77
CA GLN A 116 -7.23 23.09 0.36
C GLN A 116 -8.39 23.54 -0.52
N GLU A 117 -9.61 23.06 -0.23
CA GLU A 117 -10.79 23.33 -1.04
C GLU A 117 -12.07 23.08 -0.23
N LEU A 118 -13.15 23.78 -0.60
CA LEU A 118 -14.51 23.49 -0.17
C LEU A 118 -15.38 23.17 -1.39
N ILE A 119 -16.12 22.07 -1.34
CA ILE A 119 -16.93 21.59 -2.45
C ILE A 119 -18.33 21.24 -1.99
N LEU A 120 -19.32 21.62 -2.78
CA LEU A 120 -20.70 21.12 -2.66
C LEU A 120 -21.04 20.25 -3.86
N TYR A 121 -21.40 19.02 -3.58
CA TYR A 121 -22.03 18.12 -4.54
C TYR A 121 -23.53 18.14 -4.29
N LEU A 122 -24.28 18.69 -5.24
CA LEU A 122 -25.73 18.77 -5.16
C LEU A 122 -26.34 17.79 -6.16
N LYS A 123 -27.35 17.04 -5.71
CA LYS A 123 -28.19 16.24 -6.59
C LYS A 123 -29.64 16.63 -6.39
N ALA A 124 -30.30 16.94 -7.49
CA ALA A 124 -31.71 17.31 -7.50
C ALA A 124 -32.53 16.24 -8.24
N ALA A 125 -33.68 15.89 -7.68
CA ALA A 125 -34.72 15.11 -8.34
C ALA A 125 -35.84 16.06 -8.73
N TYR A 126 -36.12 16.20 -10.04
CA TYR A 126 -37.19 17.04 -10.59
C TYR A 126 -37.59 16.50 -11.97
N ASN A 127 -38.77 16.88 -12.49
CA ASN A 127 -39.22 16.45 -13.82
C ASN A 127 -38.88 17.48 -14.90
N GLU A 128 -39.37 18.72 -14.78
CA GLU A 128 -39.15 19.75 -15.79
C GLU A 128 -38.40 20.97 -15.25
N LYS A 129 -38.76 21.45 -14.06
CA LYS A 129 -38.21 22.68 -13.48
C LYS A 129 -37.07 22.42 -12.50
N GLN A 130 -35.88 22.93 -12.87
CA GLN A 130 -34.69 22.89 -12.03
C GLN A 130 -34.87 23.64 -10.72
N PRO A 131 -34.54 23.02 -9.56
CA PRO A 131 -34.48 23.73 -8.30
C PRO A 131 -33.44 24.85 -8.32
N PHE A 132 -33.71 25.89 -7.53
CA PHE A 132 -32.78 26.99 -7.31
C PHE A 132 -32.16 26.88 -5.91
N VAL A 133 -30.84 27.00 -5.82
CA VAL A 133 -30.12 26.89 -4.54
C VAL A 133 -29.36 28.17 -4.23
N SER A 134 -29.49 28.63 -2.99
CA SER A 134 -28.69 29.70 -2.40
C SER A 134 -27.81 29.12 -1.29
N VAL A 135 -26.53 29.51 -1.27
CA VAL A 135 -25.55 29.07 -0.29
C VAL A 135 -24.99 30.29 0.45
N GLU A 136 -25.06 30.25 1.78
CA GLU A 136 -24.50 31.25 2.67
C GLU A 136 -23.63 30.58 3.75
N LEU A 137 -22.55 31.24 4.14
CA LEU A 137 -21.66 30.81 5.22
C LEU A 137 -21.74 31.81 6.36
N LEU A 138 -22.24 31.38 7.51
CA LEU A 138 -22.20 32.14 8.75
C LEU A 138 -20.86 31.86 9.45
N THR A 139 -20.14 32.93 9.74
CA THR A 139 -18.82 32.91 10.39
C THR A 139 -18.93 33.04 11.92
N PRO A 140 -17.90 32.65 12.69
CA PRO A 140 -17.91 32.75 14.15
C PRO A 140 -18.13 34.16 14.70
N ASP A 141 -17.82 35.20 13.90
CA ASP A 141 -18.02 36.61 14.25
C ASP A 141 -19.37 37.17 13.74
N ASN A 142 -20.34 36.29 13.45
CA ASN A 142 -21.70 36.61 13.00
C ASN A 142 -21.79 37.32 11.64
N ARG A 143 -20.75 37.27 10.79
CA ARG A 143 -20.86 37.72 9.40
C ARG A 143 -21.47 36.61 8.55
N THR A 144 -22.44 36.97 7.71
CA THR A 144 -23.00 36.08 6.69
C THR A 144 -22.36 36.37 5.34
N ILE A 145 -21.59 35.40 4.83
CA ILE A 145 -20.95 35.48 3.52
C ILE A 145 -21.83 34.74 2.52
N ARG A 146 -22.39 35.47 1.54
CA ARG A 146 -23.12 34.86 0.43
C ARG A 146 -22.14 34.19 -0.53
N ILE A 147 -22.14 32.86 -0.55
CA ILE A 147 -21.25 32.06 -1.40
C ILE A 147 -21.71 32.18 -2.85
N GLY A 148 -22.93 31.75 -3.15
CA GLY A 148 -23.45 31.76 -4.52
C GLY A 148 -24.90 31.35 -4.61
N ASN A 149 -25.52 31.67 -5.74
CA ASN A 149 -26.87 31.23 -6.08
C ASN A 149 -26.84 30.64 -7.49
N PHE A 150 -27.46 29.47 -7.68
CA PHE A 150 -27.43 28.75 -8.95
C PHE A 150 -28.63 27.80 -9.11
N SER A 151 -29.01 27.55 -10.36
CA SER A 151 -29.95 26.48 -10.69
C SER A 151 -29.22 25.14 -10.71
N VAL A 152 -29.78 24.13 -10.06
CA VAL A 152 -29.16 22.82 -9.89
C VAL A 152 -29.83 21.83 -10.85
N GLY A 153 -29.01 21.23 -11.73
CA GLY A 153 -29.43 20.09 -12.55
C GLY A 153 -29.42 18.78 -11.77
N ASN A 154 -29.56 17.64 -12.44
CA ASN A 154 -29.57 16.33 -11.78
C ASN A 154 -28.32 16.09 -10.91
N GLU A 155 -27.15 16.50 -11.41
CA GLU A 155 -25.90 16.55 -10.66
C GLU A 155 -25.23 17.90 -10.90
N PHE A 156 -24.79 18.56 -9.82
CA PHE A 156 -24.09 19.83 -9.88
C PHE A 156 -22.96 19.86 -8.85
N THR A 157 -21.76 20.23 -9.27
CA THR A 157 -20.60 20.38 -8.39
C THR A 157 -20.20 21.85 -8.32
N TYR A 158 -20.21 22.40 -7.12
CA TYR A 158 -19.78 23.76 -6.84
C TYR A 158 -18.47 23.76 -6.06
N ARG A 159 -17.40 24.32 -6.65
CA ARG A 159 -16.08 24.45 -6.00
C ARG A 159 -15.87 25.91 -5.63
N PHE A 160 -15.65 26.18 -4.35
CA PHE A 160 -15.63 27.55 -3.84
C PHE A 160 -14.46 28.35 -4.43
N SER A 161 -13.28 27.72 -4.55
CA SER A 161 -12.10 28.38 -5.11
C SER A 161 -12.22 28.81 -6.58
N GLN A 162 -13.13 28.18 -7.34
CA GLN A 162 -13.28 28.37 -8.78
C GLN A 162 -14.38 29.39 -9.16
N ASP A 163 -15.10 29.94 -8.19
CA ASP A 163 -16.18 30.90 -8.46
C ASP A 163 -15.64 32.33 -8.59
N GLU A 164 -15.60 32.84 -9.82
CA GLU A 164 -15.17 34.22 -10.13
C GLU A 164 -16.05 35.31 -9.50
N LYS A 165 -17.35 35.07 -9.31
CA LYS A 165 -18.24 36.03 -8.64
C LYS A 165 -17.92 36.09 -7.15
N LEU A 166 -17.60 34.96 -6.54
CA LEU A 166 -17.17 34.87 -5.14
C LEU A 166 -15.81 35.55 -4.95
N ARG A 167 -14.84 35.29 -5.83
CA ARG A 167 -13.54 35.99 -5.87
C ARG A 167 -13.70 37.51 -5.95
N THR A 168 -14.53 37.98 -6.87
CA THR A 168 -14.83 39.41 -7.04
C THR A 168 -15.52 40.00 -5.81
N LYS A 169 -16.47 39.28 -5.20
CA LYS A 169 -17.21 39.72 -4.01
C LYS A 169 -16.30 39.85 -2.79
N LEU A 170 -15.41 38.88 -2.58
CA LEU A 170 -14.44 38.88 -1.48
C LEU A 170 -13.23 39.77 -1.75
N ARG A 171 -13.06 40.27 -2.98
CA ARG A 171 -11.93 41.10 -3.42
C ARG A 171 -10.58 40.42 -3.15
N THR A 172 -10.50 39.14 -3.45
CA THR A 172 -9.34 38.28 -3.17
C THR A 172 -9.07 37.32 -4.33
N GLU A 173 -7.80 36.98 -4.54
CA GLU A 173 -7.40 35.91 -5.46
C GLU A 173 -7.56 34.52 -4.81
N GLU A 174 -7.43 34.44 -3.48
CA GLU A 174 -7.51 33.22 -2.68
C GLU A 174 -8.82 33.19 -1.88
N VAL A 175 -9.82 32.48 -2.41
CA VAL A 175 -11.17 32.41 -1.81
C VAL A 175 -11.14 31.73 -0.44
N ILE A 176 -10.46 30.58 -0.34
CA ILE A 176 -10.53 29.76 0.87
C ILE A 176 -9.99 30.49 2.10
N PRO A 177 -8.78 31.08 2.10
CA PRO A 177 -8.30 31.90 3.22
C PRO A 177 -9.28 33.02 3.60
N ALA A 178 -9.84 33.73 2.62
CA ALA A 178 -10.75 34.84 2.87
C ALA A 178 -12.09 34.44 3.52
N LEU A 179 -12.53 33.19 3.33
CA LEU A 179 -13.73 32.66 4.01
C LEU A 179 -13.47 32.35 5.49
N PHE A 180 -12.22 32.06 5.84
CA PHE A 180 -11.80 31.66 7.17
C PHE A 180 -11.00 32.74 7.88
N SER A 181 -10.98 33.99 7.41
CA SER A 181 -10.25 35.08 8.06
C SER A 181 -11.12 36.32 8.27
N LEU A 182 -10.65 37.22 9.13
CA LEU A 182 -11.25 38.55 9.27
C LEU A 182 -10.84 39.41 8.06
N PRO A 183 -11.68 40.38 7.63
CA PRO A 183 -11.28 41.34 6.62
C PRO A 183 -10.03 42.07 7.16
N ASP A 184 -8.96 42.11 6.37
CA ASP A 184 -7.65 42.68 6.73
C ASP A 184 -6.75 41.83 7.66
N SER A 185 -7.15 40.60 7.99
CA SER A 185 -6.29 39.64 8.70
C SER A 185 -6.00 38.41 7.85
N ASN A 186 -4.75 37.95 7.89
CA ASN A 186 -4.32 36.68 7.29
C ASN A 186 -4.32 35.52 8.29
N GLN A 187 -4.79 35.74 9.52
CA GLN A 187 -4.90 34.69 10.53
C GLN A 187 -6.24 33.97 10.43
N PRO A 188 -6.27 32.62 10.55
CA PRO A 188 -7.52 31.88 10.57
C PRO A 188 -8.38 32.26 11.77
N LEU A 189 -9.61 32.64 11.48
CA LEU A 189 -10.68 32.87 12.44
C LEU A 189 -11.22 31.52 12.90
N LYS A 190 -10.83 31.13 14.11
CA LYS A 190 -11.27 29.88 14.73
C LYS A 190 -12.66 30.02 15.34
N GLY A 191 -13.41 28.92 15.33
CA GLY A 191 -14.70 28.80 15.99
C GLY A 191 -15.73 28.10 15.12
N LYS A 192 -17.00 28.29 15.48
CA LYS A 192 -18.13 27.63 14.83
C LYS A 192 -18.55 28.34 13.55
N TYR A 193 -18.54 27.60 12.45
CA TYR A 193 -19.08 28.01 11.17
C TYR A 193 -20.41 27.29 10.93
N THR A 194 -21.34 27.96 10.27
CA THR A 194 -22.60 27.34 9.84
C THR A 194 -22.77 27.54 8.35
N LEU A 195 -22.77 26.44 7.60
CA LEU A 195 -23.13 26.45 6.19
C LEU A 195 -24.65 26.36 6.09
N ILE A 196 -25.27 27.34 5.44
CA ILE A 196 -26.72 27.44 5.24
C ILE A 196 -26.98 27.30 3.74
N ILE A 197 -27.86 26.36 3.38
CA ILE A 197 -28.19 26.05 2.00
C ILE A 197 -29.71 26.05 1.88
N GLN A 198 -30.23 26.98 1.08
CA GLN A 198 -31.66 27.14 0.86
C GLN A 198 -31.99 26.73 -0.57
N GLY A 199 -32.71 25.61 -0.72
CA GLY A 199 -33.23 25.13 -1.98
C GLY A 199 -34.68 25.55 -2.18
N THR A 200 -35.04 26.05 -3.37
CA THR A 200 -36.43 26.24 -3.78
C THR A 200 -36.72 25.28 -4.93
N THR A 201 -37.66 24.36 -4.72
CA THR A 201 -38.18 23.48 -5.76
C THR A 201 -39.48 24.05 -6.33
N PHE A 202 -39.77 23.77 -7.60
CA PHE A 202 -40.89 24.38 -8.32
C PHE A 202 -41.98 23.39 -8.75
N GLU A 203 -41.87 22.14 -8.30
CA GLU A 203 -42.79 21.04 -8.61
C GLU A 203 -42.97 20.13 -7.39
N PRO A 204 -44.14 19.48 -7.24
CA PRO A 204 -44.34 18.43 -6.24
C PRO A 204 -43.32 17.30 -6.39
N ASP A 205 -43.03 16.61 -5.28
CA ASP A 205 -42.11 15.47 -5.22
C ASP A 205 -40.66 15.75 -5.64
N SER A 206 -40.31 17.02 -5.90
CA SER A 206 -38.93 17.42 -6.15
C SER A 206 -38.13 17.42 -4.86
N ASP A 207 -36.92 16.86 -4.91
CA ASP A 207 -36.03 16.80 -3.75
C ASP A 207 -34.64 17.31 -4.08
N LEU A 208 -33.93 17.74 -3.03
CA LEU A 208 -32.56 18.21 -3.09
C LEU A 208 -31.74 17.49 -2.03
N SER A 209 -30.63 16.91 -2.45
CA SER A 209 -29.61 16.33 -1.57
C SER A 209 -28.30 17.07 -1.76
N VAL A 210 -27.58 17.23 -0.66
CA VAL A 210 -26.31 17.95 -0.64
C VAL A 210 -25.28 17.14 0.12
N GLU A 211 -24.10 17.10 -0.46
CA GLU A 211 -22.90 16.64 0.20
C GLU A 211 -21.89 17.77 0.22
N PHE A 212 -21.46 18.15 1.42
CA PHE A 212 -20.45 19.15 1.64
C PHE A 212 -19.13 18.47 1.99
N VAL A 213 -18.09 18.78 1.21
CA VAL A 213 -16.76 18.20 1.37
C VAL A 213 -15.76 19.33 1.61
N SER A 214 -15.06 19.24 2.74
CA SER A 214 -13.90 20.07 3.05
C SER A 214 -12.64 19.24 2.84
N HIS A 215 -11.86 19.59 1.82
CA HIS A 215 -10.54 19.00 1.60
C HIS A 215 -9.55 19.71 2.52
N GLY A 216 -9.21 19.07 3.64
CA GLY A 216 -8.20 19.54 4.57
C GLY A 216 -6.77 19.30 4.10
N GLN A 217 -5.80 19.74 4.90
CA GLN A 217 -4.38 19.46 4.72
C GLN A 217 -3.96 18.10 5.27
N VAL A 218 -4.77 17.54 6.17
CA VAL A 218 -4.58 16.18 6.69
C VAL A 218 -5.81 15.30 6.50
N PHE A 219 -5.57 13.99 6.38
CA PHE A 219 -6.60 12.99 6.13
C PHE A 219 -6.23 11.64 6.73
N GLY A 220 -7.17 11.03 7.45
CA GLY A 220 -7.10 9.62 7.84
C GLY A 220 -5.81 9.21 8.57
N TRP A 221 -5.51 7.91 8.52
CA TRP A 221 -4.36 7.33 9.23
C TRP A 221 -3.05 7.40 8.43
N ALA A 222 -3.10 7.29 7.11
CA ALA A 222 -1.92 7.24 6.25
C ALA A 222 -1.84 8.45 5.28
N GLY A 223 -2.81 9.36 5.33
CA GLY A 223 -2.89 10.44 4.35
C GLY A 223 -3.33 9.96 2.98
N THR A 224 -3.21 10.86 2.00
CA THR A 224 -3.61 10.64 0.62
C THR A 224 -2.49 10.95 -0.34
N ASP A 225 -2.60 10.39 -1.54
CA ASP A 225 -1.63 10.61 -2.61
C ASP A 225 -2.08 11.65 -3.64
N HIS A 226 -1.30 11.77 -4.73
CA HIS A 226 -1.61 12.66 -5.85
C HIS A 226 -2.96 12.41 -6.52
N ALA A 227 -3.48 11.17 -6.45
CA ALA A 227 -4.72 10.74 -7.06
C ALA A 227 -5.88 10.69 -6.04
N ARG A 228 -5.72 11.31 -4.86
CA ARG A 228 -6.68 11.30 -3.74
C ARG A 228 -6.87 9.93 -3.07
N ARG A 229 -6.09 8.92 -3.45
CA ARG A 229 -6.23 7.56 -2.92
C ARG A 229 -5.79 7.58 -1.46
N ASP A 230 -6.58 6.94 -0.60
CA ASP A 230 -6.18 6.68 0.78
C ASP A 230 -4.99 5.71 0.80
N LEU A 231 -3.87 6.12 1.40
CA LEU A 231 -2.66 5.31 1.47
C LEU A 231 -2.79 4.08 2.39
N VAL A 232 -3.83 4.01 3.25
CA VAL A 232 -4.11 2.80 4.05
C VAL A 232 -4.34 1.59 3.14
N LEU A 233 -5.03 1.78 2.02
CA LEU A 233 -5.32 0.72 1.06
C LEU A 233 -4.04 0.03 0.55
N PRO A 234 -3.10 0.72 -0.12
CA PRO A 234 -1.90 0.09 -0.65
C PRO A 234 -0.89 -0.31 0.44
N LEU A 235 -0.91 0.31 1.62
CA LEU A 235 -0.11 -0.14 2.76
C LEU A 235 -0.56 -1.52 3.26
N LEU A 236 -1.88 -1.74 3.39
CA LEU A 236 -2.45 -3.03 3.79
C LEU A 236 -2.31 -4.08 2.70
N TRP A 237 -2.70 -3.76 1.47
CA TRP A 237 -2.64 -4.71 0.35
C TRP A 237 -1.21 -4.99 -0.15
N GLY A 238 -0.26 -4.11 0.14
CA GLY A 238 1.15 -4.37 -0.12
C GLY A 238 1.72 -5.51 0.72
N VAL A 239 1.16 -5.79 1.91
CA VAL A 239 1.61 -6.90 2.80
C VAL A 239 1.45 -8.28 2.13
N PRO A 240 0.26 -8.72 1.69
CA PRO A 240 0.11 -10.03 1.05
C PRO A 240 0.94 -10.15 -0.23
N VAL A 241 1.06 -9.06 -1.00
CA VAL A 241 1.85 -9.05 -2.25
C VAL A 241 3.35 -9.22 -1.95
N ALA A 242 3.89 -8.45 -1.01
CA ALA A 242 5.28 -8.54 -0.60
C ALA A 242 5.60 -9.93 -0.02
N LEU A 243 4.76 -10.45 0.88
CA LEU A 243 4.94 -11.79 1.44
C LEU A 243 4.86 -12.87 0.36
N ALA A 244 3.88 -12.81 -0.55
CA ALA A 244 3.74 -13.79 -1.62
C ALA A 244 4.96 -13.78 -2.54
N PHE A 245 5.39 -12.60 -3.01
CA PHE A 245 6.56 -12.47 -3.88
C PHE A 245 7.82 -12.99 -3.19
N GLY A 246 8.09 -12.50 -1.97
CA GLY A 246 9.28 -12.87 -1.20
C GLY A 246 9.35 -14.36 -0.86
N LEU A 247 8.26 -14.94 -0.36
CA LEU A 247 8.22 -16.34 0.05
C LEU A 247 8.24 -17.29 -1.14
N ILE A 248 7.47 -17.01 -2.21
CA ILE A 248 7.42 -17.88 -3.39
C ILE A 248 8.76 -17.83 -4.14
N ALA A 249 9.37 -16.65 -4.29
CA ALA A 249 10.69 -16.51 -4.91
C ALA A 249 11.75 -17.27 -4.10
N SER A 250 11.82 -17.02 -2.79
CA SER A 250 12.75 -17.68 -1.88
C SER A 250 12.60 -19.20 -1.89
N MET A 251 11.37 -19.71 -1.77
CA MET A 251 11.09 -21.14 -1.75
C MET A 251 11.39 -21.78 -3.12
N GLY A 252 10.91 -21.17 -4.20
CA GLY A 252 11.11 -21.65 -5.56
C GLY A 252 12.59 -21.75 -5.93
N THR A 253 13.33 -20.66 -5.74
CA THR A 253 14.77 -20.64 -6.00
C THR A 253 15.53 -21.62 -5.11
N SER A 254 15.30 -21.60 -3.78
CA SER A 254 16.07 -22.44 -2.86
C SER A 254 15.88 -23.93 -3.13
N ILE A 255 14.65 -24.37 -3.39
CA ILE A 255 14.34 -25.77 -3.68
C ILE A 255 14.94 -26.19 -5.02
N LEU A 256 14.73 -25.40 -6.08
CA LEU A 256 15.23 -25.74 -7.42
C LEU A 256 16.76 -25.76 -7.46
N THR A 257 17.43 -24.75 -6.88
CA THR A 257 18.89 -24.70 -6.79
C THR A 257 19.46 -25.91 -6.03
N MET A 258 18.83 -26.32 -4.93
CA MET A 258 19.26 -27.51 -4.18
C MET A 258 19.10 -28.80 -5.00
N ILE A 259 17.95 -28.99 -5.67
CA ILE A 259 17.71 -30.18 -6.49
C ILE A 259 18.74 -30.25 -7.62
N ILE A 260 18.97 -29.14 -8.33
CA ILE A 260 19.92 -29.08 -9.43
C ILE A 260 21.35 -29.34 -8.95
N ALA A 261 21.75 -28.76 -7.82
CA ALA A 261 23.07 -29.00 -7.23
C ALA A 261 23.25 -30.46 -6.78
N ALA A 262 22.23 -31.08 -6.19
CA ALA A 262 22.27 -32.49 -5.79
C ALA A 262 22.40 -33.42 -6.99
N VAL A 263 21.65 -33.14 -8.07
CA VAL A 263 21.71 -33.90 -9.33
C VAL A 263 23.10 -33.78 -9.97
N GLY A 264 23.66 -32.57 -10.07
CA GLY A 264 25.00 -32.35 -10.60
C GLY A 264 26.07 -33.10 -9.82
N ALA A 265 26.07 -32.95 -8.48
CA ALA A 265 27.02 -33.63 -7.61
C ALA A 265 26.88 -35.16 -7.62
N TRP A 266 25.66 -35.68 -7.81
CA TRP A 266 25.43 -37.12 -7.86
C TRP A 266 25.96 -37.75 -9.14
N TYR A 267 25.50 -37.27 -10.30
CA TYR A 267 25.80 -37.88 -11.59
C TYR A 267 27.23 -37.60 -12.05
N THR A 268 27.85 -36.50 -11.62
CA THR A 268 29.20 -36.09 -12.04
C THR A 268 29.36 -36.03 -13.57
N GLY A 269 30.58 -35.80 -14.07
CA GLY A 269 30.86 -35.79 -15.51
C GLY A 269 30.14 -34.66 -16.25
N TRP A 270 29.56 -34.98 -17.42
CA TRP A 270 29.01 -33.97 -18.33
C TRP A 270 27.78 -33.24 -17.77
N VAL A 271 26.96 -33.88 -16.92
CA VAL A 271 25.78 -33.25 -16.30
C VAL A 271 26.22 -32.14 -15.35
N ASP A 272 27.21 -32.45 -14.51
CA ASP A 272 27.78 -31.50 -13.58
C ASP A 272 28.48 -30.36 -14.31
N GLU A 273 29.29 -30.68 -15.33
CA GLU A 273 29.95 -29.69 -16.17
C GLU A 273 28.94 -28.75 -16.84
N LEU A 274 27.85 -29.27 -17.41
CA LEU A 274 26.80 -28.45 -18.02
C LEU A 274 26.17 -27.49 -16.99
N ILE A 275 25.84 -27.98 -15.80
CA ILE A 275 25.30 -27.15 -14.71
C ILE A 275 26.30 -26.06 -14.31
N GLN A 276 27.60 -26.39 -14.20
CA GLN A 276 28.65 -25.42 -13.89
C GLN A 276 28.77 -24.35 -14.99
N ARG A 277 28.73 -24.73 -16.27
CA ARG A 277 28.80 -23.79 -17.41
C ARG A 277 27.59 -22.86 -17.44
N ILE A 278 26.38 -23.38 -17.26
CA ILE A 278 25.17 -22.55 -17.16
C ILE A 278 25.29 -21.57 -15.99
N THR A 279 25.79 -22.04 -14.84
CA THR A 279 26.01 -21.20 -13.65
C THR A 279 27.03 -20.09 -13.92
N GLU A 280 28.16 -20.40 -14.56
CA GLU A 280 29.19 -19.42 -14.92
C GLU A 280 28.66 -18.35 -15.87
N VAL A 281 27.89 -18.75 -16.89
CA VAL A 281 27.23 -17.80 -17.80
C VAL A 281 26.24 -16.92 -17.04
N ASN A 282 25.38 -17.51 -16.21
CA ASN A 282 24.35 -16.77 -15.49
C ASN A 282 24.93 -15.75 -14.49
N LEU A 283 26.07 -16.05 -13.85
CA LEU A 283 26.75 -15.12 -12.93
C LEU A 283 27.31 -13.88 -13.61
N VAL A 284 27.55 -13.91 -14.92
CA VAL A 284 28.03 -12.77 -15.70
C VAL A 284 26.87 -11.91 -16.22
N LEU A 285 25.64 -12.45 -16.24
CA LEU A 285 24.49 -11.72 -16.74
C LEU A 285 24.06 -10.57 -15.78
N PRO A 286 23.73 -9.39 -16.31
CA PRO A 286 23.27 -8.27 -15.49
C PRO A 286 21.83 -8.50 -15.03
N PHE A 287 21.68 -9.03 -13.82
CA PHE A 287 20.40 -9.48 -13.26
C PHE A 287 19.27 -8.44 -13.38
N TYR A 288 19.49 -7.21 -12.89
CA TYR A 288 18.50 -6.14 -12.98
C TYR A 288 18.19 -5.74 -14.42
N ALA A 289 19.20 -5.69 -15.31
CA ALA A 289 18.99 -5.30 -16.70
C ALA A 289 18.11 -6.31 -17.44
N LEU A 290 18.23 -7.61 -17.16
CA LEU A 290 17.35 -8.64 -17.73
C LEU A 290 15.91 -8.48 -17.26
N LEU A 291 15.69 -8.24 -15.95
CA LEU A 291 14.35 -7.97 -15.44
C LEU A 291 13.76 -6.68 -16.01
N ILE A 292 14.58 -5.65 -16.22
CA ILE A 292 14.19 -4.41 -16.91
C ILE A 292 13.75 -4.69 -18.35
N MET A 293 14.53 -5.49 -19.09
CA MET A 293 14.19 -5.87 -20.45
C MET A 293 12.87 -6.65 -20.52
N ILE A 294 12.65 -7.60 -19.62
CA ILE A 294 11.39 -8.37 -19.54
C ILE A 294 10.22 -7.45 -19.18
N GLY A 295 10.37 -6.60 -18.18
CA GLY A 295 9.33 -5.67 -17.76
C GLY A 295 8.97 -4.65 -18.85
N THR A 296 9.96 -4.23 -19.65
CA THR A 296 9.77 -3.21 -20.70
C THR A 296 9.20 -3.80 -21.98
N PHE A 297 9.72 -4.94 -22.45
CA PHE A 297 9.38 -5.50 -23.77
C PHE A 297 8.37 -6.63 -23.74
N TYR A 298 8.14 -7.26 -22.58
CA TYR A 298 7.27 -8.43 -22.46
C TYR A 298 6.06 -8.17 -21.55
N SER A 299 6.25 -8.02 -20.24
CA SER A 299 5.16 -7.75 -19.31
C SER A 299 5.65 -7.25 -17.96
N ARG A 300 4.93 -6.27 -17.40
CA ARG A 300 5.11 -5.79 -16.01
C ARG A 300 4.27 -6.55 -14.98
N SER A 301 3.61 -7.65 -15.38
CA SER A 301 2.86 -8.49 -14.44
C SER A 301 3.79 -9.02 -13.35
N ILE A 302 3.37 -8.87 -12.09
CA ILE A 302 4.15 -9.32 -10.93
C ILE A 302 4.49 -10.81 -11.03
N TRP A 303 3.59 -11.62 -11.59
CA TRP A 303 3.77 -13.06 -11.74
C TRP A 303 4.80 -13.42 -12.81
N VAL A 304 4.87 -12.62 -13.88
CA VAL A 304 5.89 -12.78 -14.93
C VAL A 304 7.27 -12.41 -14.38
N ILE A 305 7.35 -11.28 -13.67
CA ILE A 305 8.60 -10.84 -13.02
C ILE A 305 9.04 -11.84 -11.94
N LEU A 306 8.10 -12.41 -11.17
CA LEU A 306 8.37 -13.47 -10.20
C LEU A 306 8.94 -14.71 -10.87
N GLY A 307 8.32 -15.19 -11.95
CA GLY A 307 8.80 -16.34 -12.71
C GLY A 307 10.21 -16.12 -13.29
N ALA A 308 10.44 -14.94 -13.89
CA ALA A 308 11.75 -14.56 -14.39
C ALA A 308 12.81 -14.49 -13.28
N THR A 309 12.45 -13.89 -12.14
CA THR A 309 13.29 -13.81 -10.94
C THR A 309 13.69 -15.20 -10.48
N ILE A 310 12.72 -16.12 -10.33
CA ILE A 310 12.99 -17.49 -9.91
C ILE A 310 13.98 -18.15 -10.86
N ILE A 311 13.73 -18.11 -12.17
CA ILE A 311 14.56 -18.75 -13.22
C ILE A 311 16.00 -18.21 -13.19
N LEU A 312 16.15 -16.88 -13.17
CA LEU A 312 17.46 -16.23 -13.17
C LEU A 312 18.22 -16.46 -11.85
N SER A 313 17.51 -16.65 -10.74
CA SER A 313 18.13 -16.90 -9.43
C SER A 313 18.47 -18.37 -9.17
N ILE A 314 18.08 -19.32 -10.04
CA ILE A 314 18.42 -20.74 -9.89
C ILE A 314 19.94 -20.95 -9.95
N PHE A 315 20.57 -20.42 -10.99
CA PHE A 315 21.95 -20.68 -11.36
C PHE A 315 22.92 -19.66 -10.76
N THR A 316 22.96 -19.60 -9.43
CA THR A 316 23.77 -18.65 -8.67
C THR A 316 24.92 -19.34 -7.94
N GLY A 317 25.73 -18.58 -7.18
CA GLY A 317 26.81 -19.12 -6.36
C GLY A 317 26.35 -20.21 -5.38
N SER A 318 25.07 -20.23 -5.00
CA SER A 318 24.46 -21.27 -4.18
C SER A 318 24.57 -22.67 -4.80
N ILE A 319 24.54 -22.82 -6.13
CA ILE A 319 24.80 -24.12 -6.79
C ILE A 319 26.21 -24.62 -6.45
N LYS A 320 27.22 -23.76 -6.55
CA LYS A 320 28.62 -24.12 -6.28
C LYS A 320 28.83 -24.48 -4.81
N ALA A 321 28.20 -23.72 -3.90
CA ALA A 321 28.25 -23.98 -2.46
C ALA A 321 27.58 -25.32 -2.10
N TYR A 322 26.36 -25.57 -2.58
CA TYR A 322 25.65 -26.82 -2.33
C TYR A 322 26.36 -28.02 -2.94
N ARG A 323 26.92 -27.87 -4.15
CA ARG A 323 27.71 -28.91 -4.81
C ARG A 323 28.89 -29.36 -3.96
N ALA A 324 29.66 -28.42 -3.40
CA ALA A 324 30.81 -28.75 -2.55
C ALA A 324 30.40 -29.62 -1.35
N ILE A 325 29.25 -29.30 -0.75
CA ILE A 325 28.72 -30.07 0.38
C ILE A 325 28.19 -31.44 -0.10
N PHE A 326 27.46 -31.49 -1.22
CA PHE A 326 26.94 -32.75 -1.75
C PHE A 326 28.04 -33.73 -2.16
N ILE A 327 29.18 -33.26 -2.68
CA ILE A 327 30.34 -34.11 -2.94
C ILE A 327 30.84 -34.75 -1.64
N GLN A 328 30.97 -33.98 -0.57
CA GLN A 328 31.36 -34.52 0.74
C GLN A 328 30.33 -35.54 1.27
N VAL A 329 29.03 -35.24 1.12
CA VAL A 329 27.95 -36.11 1.60
C VAL A 329 27.87 -37.40 0.77
N LYS A 330 28.14 -37.34 -0.54
CA LYS A 330 28.13 -38.50 -1.45
C LYS A 330 29.16 -39.57 -1.06
N GLU A 331 30.29 -39.17 -0.48
CA GLU A 331 31.39 -40.05 -0.03
C GLU A 331 31.16 -40.63 1.39
N SER A 332 29.98 -40.46 1.97
CA SER A 332 29.68 -40.97 3.31
C SER A 332 29.27 -42.44 3.33
N MET A 333 29.68 -43.17 4.37
CA MET A 333 29.45 -44.63 4.50
C MET A 333 27.97 -45.04 4.39
N TYR A 334 27.03 -44.21 4.84
CA TYR A 334 25.60 -44.55 4.75
C TYR A 334 25.05 -44.46 3.32
N ILE A 335 25.67 -43.64 2.45
CA ILE A 335 25.36 -43.60 1.03
C ILE A 335 25.90 -44.86 0.34
N GLU A 336 27.13 -45.28 0.68
CA GLU A 336 27.70 -46.53 0.18
C GLU A 336 26.87 -47.75 0.59
N ALA A 337 26.44 -47.80 1.85
CA ALA A 337 25.53 -48.84 2.33
C ALA A 337 24.21 -48.84 1.55
N ALA A 338 23.60 -47.67 1.33
CA ALA A 338 22.37 -47.56 0.55
C ALA A 338 22.55 -48.06 -0.90
N LYS A 339 23.71 -47.79 -1.53
CA LYS A 339 24.05 -48.34 -2.86
C LYS A 339 24.17 -49.87 -2.81
N ALA A 340 24.85 -50.42 -1.80
CA ALA A 340 25.01 -51.87 -1.64
C ALA A 340 23.67 -52.61 -1.44
N TYR A 341 22.69 -51.95 -0.81
CA TYR A 341 21.32 -52.43 -0.69
C TYR A 341 20.45 -52.22 -1.95
N GLY A 342 21.02 -51.74 -3.06
CA GLY A 342 20.32 -51.58 -4.32
C GLY A 342 19.42 -50.34 -4.42
N ALA A 343 19.66 -49.29 -3.62
CA ALA A 343 18.91 -48.04 -3.76
C ALA A 343 19.21 -47.38 -5.12
N SER A 344 18.16 -47.02 -5.87
CA SER A 344 18.29 -46.33 -7.15
C SER A 344 18.80 -44.89 -6.99
N SER A 345 19.43 -44.34 -8.03
CA SER A 345 19.94 -42.96 -8.04
C SER A 345 18.92 -41.90 -7.58
N PRO A 346 17.67 -41.87 -8.10
CA PRO A 346 16.66 -40.92 -7.62
C PRO A 346 16.34 -41.13 -6.14
N ARG A 347 16.26 -42.39 -5.69
CA ARG A 347 16.04 -42.71 -4.28
C ARG A 347 17.15 -42.15 -3.41
N ILE A 348 18.41 -42.25 -3.84
CA ILE A 348 19.57 -41.71 -3.11
C ILE A 348 19.52 -40.18 -3.06
N ILE A 349 19.24 -39.52 -4.19
CA ILE A 349 19.16 -38.05 -4.25
C ILE A 349 18.06 -37.52 -3.31
N PHE A 350 16.83 -38.01 -3.44
CA PHE A 350 15.68 -37.43 -2.75
C PHE A 350 15.48 -37.93 -1.31
N LEU A 351 15.93 -39.14 -0.97
CA LEU A 351 15.75 -39.69 0.38
C LEU A 351 17.01 -39.64 1.25
N TYR A 352 18.19 -39.43 0.68
CA TYR A 352 19.45 -39.45 1.43
C TYR A 352 20.24 -38.14 1.30
N LEU A 353 20.52 -37.66 0.08
CA LEU A 353 21.31 -36.43 -0.12
C LEU A 353 20.54 -35.18 0.28
N ILE A 354 19.40 -34.90 -0.38
CA ILE A 354 18.61 -33.68 -0.15
C ILE A 354 18.16 -33.57 1.32
N PRO A 355 17.60 -34.61 1.96
CA PRO A 355 17.15 -34.51 3.34
C PRO A 355 18.26 -34.16 4.33
N ARG A 356 19.51 -34.54 4.03
CA ARG A 356 20.67 -34.19 4.85
C ARG A 356 20.98 -32.70 4.84
N MET A 357 20.61 -32.00 3.77
CA MET A 357 20.86 -30.57 3.56
C MET A 357 19.72 -29.66 4.05
N ILE A 358 18.54 -30.20 4.32
CA ILE A 358 17.37 -29.43 4.80
C ILE A 358 17.71 -28.51 6.00
N PRO A 359 18.48 -28.94 7.02
CA PRO A 359 18.85 -28.07 8.13
C PRO A 359 19.62 -26.80 7.71
N LEU A 360 20.41 -26.87 6.63
CA LEU A 360 21.16 -25.73 6.08
C LEU A 360 20.31 -24.88 5.13
N LEU A 361 19.30 -25.48 4.49
CA LEU A 361 18.41 -24.80 3.56
C LEU A 361 17.38 -23.92 4.28
N ILE A 362 16.84 -24.36 5.43
CA ILE A 362 15.80 -23.61 6.14
C ILE A 362 16.26 -22.18 6.50
N PRO A 363 17.43 -21.96 7.14
CA PRO A 363 17.91 -20.61 7.43
C PRO A 363 18.12 -19.78 6.17
N SER A 364 18.78 -20.36 5.15
CA SER A 364 19.08 -19.68 3.88
C SER A 364 17.83 -19.24 3.13
N LEU A 365 16.78 -20.08 3.13
CA LEU A 365 15.48 -19.74 2.56
C LEU A 365 14.90 -18.52 3.29
N VAL A 366 14.77 -18.58 4.61
CA VAL A 366 14.21 -17.47 5.40
C VAL A 366 15.00 -16.18 5.22
N GLN A 367 16.33 -16.26 5.19
CA GLN A 367 17.22 -15.10 5.00
C GLN A 367 17.14 -14.48 3.61
N SER A 368 16.71 -15.23 2.59
CA SER A 368 16.55 -14.70 1.22
C SER A 368 15.21 -14.00 0.98
N VAL A 369 14.20 -14.21 1.84
CA VAL A 369 12.87 -13.58 1.70
C VAL A 369 12.96 -12.05 1.61
N PRO A 370 13.67 -11.33 2.52
CA PRO A 370 13.84 -9.89 2.41
C PRO A 370 14.43 -9.45 1.07
N ALA A 371 15.46 -10.15 0.57
CA ALA A 371 16.11 -9.78 -0.67
C ALA A 371 15.13 -9.78 -1.85
N PHE A 372 14.22 -10.76 -1.92
CA PHE A 372 13.18 -10.80 -2.94
C PHE A 372 12.07 -9.77 -2.74
N VAL A 373 11.70 -9.46 -1.48
CA VAL A 373 10.77 -8.36 -1.16
C VAL A 373 11.35 -7.01 -1.63
N PHE A 374 12.61 -6.73 -1.29
CA PHE A 374 13.30 -5.50 -1.71
C PHE A 374 13.52 -5.45 -3.23
N LEU A 375 13.71 -6.60 -3.87
CA LEU A 375 13.83 -6.69 -5.33
C LEU A 375 12.54 -6.27 -6.03
N GLU A 376 11.37 -6.77 -5.59
CA GLU A 376 10.07 -6.31 -6.12
C GLU A 376 9.92 -4.80 -5.94
N ALA A 377 10.20 -4.31 -4.73
CA ALA A 377 10.07 -2.89 -4.43
C ALA A 377 11.03 -2.04 -5.28
N SER A 378 12.25 -2.50 -5.50
CA SER A 378 13.26 -1.82 -6.32
C SER A 378 12.84 -1.76 -7.79
N LEU A 379 12.31 -2.86 -8.34
CA LEU A 379 11.77 -2.90 -9.70
C LEU A 379 10.57 -1.96 -9.85
N ALA A 380 9.69 -1.90 -8.86
CA ALA A 380 8.58 -0.97 -8.86
C ALA A 380 9.05 0.50 -8.86
N VAL A 381 10.03 0.85 -8.02
CA VAL A 381 10.60 2.21 -7.95
C VAL A 381 11.20 2.67 -9.29
N ILE A 382 11.80 1.76 -10.08
CA ILE A 382 12.32 2.09 -11.42
C ILE A 382 11.26 2.00 -12.54
N GLY A 383 9.98 1.82 -12.19
CA GLY A 383 8.86 1.87 -13.13
C GLY A 383 8.39 0.54 -13.72
N LEU A 384 8.86 -0.57 -13.17
CA LEU A 384 8.54 -1.93 -13.62
C LEU A 384 7.61 -2.69 -12.69
N GLY A 385 7.02 -1.98 -11.73
CA GLY A 385 6.01 -2.54 -10.83
C GLY A 385 4.74 -2.90 -11.58
N ASP A 386 3.96 -3.80 -10.97
CA ASP A 386 2.68 -4.21 -11.52
C ASP A 386 1.73 -3.00 -11.65
N PRO A 387 1.13 -2.75 -12.83
CA PRO A 387 0.26 -1.60 -13.02
C PRO A 387 -1.14 -1.79 -12.42
N VAL A 388 -1.49 -3.02 -12.02
CA VAL A 388 -2.82 -3.39 -11.53
C VAL A 388 -2.83 -3.49 -10.01
N LEU A 389 -1.78 -4.06 -9.41
CA LEU A 389 -1.75 -4.31 -7.98
C LEU A 389 -1.11 -3.16 -7.19
N PRO A 390 -1.70 -2.78 -6.04
CA PRO A 390 -1.01 -1.90 -5.09
C PRO A 390 0.15 -2.65 -4.41
N THR A 391 1.38 -2.14 -4.57
CA THR A 391 2.57 -2.65 -3.88
C THR A 391 3.30 -1.52 -3.17
N TRP A 392 4.09 -1.84 -2.15
CA TRP A 392 4.85 -0.81 -1.42
C TRP A 392 5.87 -0.10 -2.31
N GLY A 393 6.54 -0.83 -3.21
CA GLY A 393 7.42 -0.22 -4.19
C GLY A 393 6.67 0.70 -5.17
N LYS A 394 5.42 0.36 -5.52
CA LYS A 394 4.58 1.21 -6.36
C LYS A 394 4.20 2.52 -5.67
N ILE A 395 3.93 2.50 -4.36
CA ILE A 395 3.70 3.72 -3.57
C ILE A 395 4.93 4.63 -3.63
N ILE A 396 6.13 4.07 -3.40
CA ILE A 396 7.39 4.82 -3.43
C ILE A 396 7.66 5.37 -4.84
N GLN A 397 7.36 4.58 -5.88
CA GLN A 397 7.45 5.03 -7.27
C GLN A 397 6.55 6.25 -7.53
N ASP A 398 5.26 6.16 -7.16
CA ASP A 398 4.31 7.24 -7.38
C ASP A 398 4.71 8.50 -6.61
N ALA A 399 5.24 8.34 -5.39
CA ALA A 399 5.79 9.43 -4.59
C ALA A 399 7.00 10.10 -5.29
N ASN A 400 7.95 9.29 -5.80
CA ASN A 400 9.12 9.79 -6.51
C ASN A 400 8.74 10.51 -7.81
N SER A 401 7.87 9.92 -8.63
CA SER A 401 7.40 10.50 -9.90
C SER A 401 6.63 11.81 -9.71
N ASN A 402 6.00 12.03 -8.55
CA ASN A 402 5.27 13.26 -8.23
C ASN A 402 6.09 14.29 -7.44
N GLY A 403 7.38 14.02 -7.21
CA GLY A 403 8.29 14.92 -6.48
C GLY A 403 7.95 15.07 -5.00
N ALA A 404 7.38 14.03 -4.37
CA ALA A 404 6.89 14.07 -2.99
C ALA A 404 7.95 14.60 -1.99
N LEU A 405 9.19 14.11 -2.08
CA LEU A 405 10.30 14.52 -1.24
C LEU A 405 10.64 16.02 -1.37
N TYR A 406 10.57 16.57 -2.58
CA TYR A 406 10.82 17.99 -2.83
C TYR A 406 9.68 18.90 -2.33
N LYS A 407 8.46 18.37 -2.28
CA LYS A 407 7.25 19.06 -1.82
C LYS A 407 6.99 18.90 -0.32
N GLY A 408 7.81 18.13 0.40
CA GLY A 408 7.64 17.87 1.83
C GLY A 408 6.63 16.77 2.17
N TYR A 409 6.14 16.00 1.20
CA TYR A 409 5.21 14.88 1.41
C TYR A 409 5.95 13.60 1.85
N TYR A 410 6.70 13.69 2.94
CA TYR A 410 7.59 12.61 3.40
C TYR A 410 6.85 11.34 3.82
N TYR A 411 5.63 11.48 4.36
CA TYR A 411 4.78 10.35 4.79
C TYR A 411 4.61 9.31 3.67
N TRP A 412 4.44 9.79 2.44
CA TRP A 412 4.19 8.95 1.27
C TRP A 412 5.35 7.99 0.94
N VAL A 413 6.58 8.33 1.34
CA VAL A 413 7.77 7.45 1.19
C VAL A 413 8.09 6.71 2.48
N LEU A 414 7.99 7.39 3.63
CA LEU A 414 8.42 6.84 4.92
C LEU A 414 7.55 5.66 5.36
N GLU A 415 6.23 5.73 5.15
CA GLU A 415 5.31 4.66 5.56
C GLU A 415 5.60 3.32 4.86
N PRO A 416 5.64 3.23 3.52
CA PRO A 416 5.99 1.96 2.85
C PRO A 416 7.44 1.53 3.12
N ALA A 417 8.38 2.47 3.27
CA ALA A 417 9.77 2.16 3.60
C ALA A 417 9.90 1.52 5.00
N MET A 418 9.14 2.01 5.98
CA MET A 418 9.10 1.44 7.32
C MET A 418 8.53 0.01 7.30
N LEU A 419 7.48 -0.25 6.52
CA LEU A 419 6.93 -1.60 6.38
C LEU A 419 7.92 -2.57 5.70
N LEU A 420 8.63 -2.13 4.66
CA LEU A 420 9.73 -2.88 4.04
C LEU A 420 10.83 -3.20 5.05
N MET A 421 11.23 -2.22 5.87
CA MET A 421 12.26 -2.40 6.90
C MET A 421 11.83 -3.36 8.00
N ILE A 422 10.62 -3.21 8.53
CA ILE A 422 10.04 -4.10 9.55
C ILE A 422 9.98 -5.54 9.01
N THR A 423 9.52 -5.71 7.77
CA THR A 423 9.47 -7.02 7.10
C THR A 423 10.88 -7.61 6.97
N GLY A 424 11.85 -6.83 6.48
CA GLY A 424 13.23 -7.26 6.32
C GLY A 424 13.88 -7.69 7.64
N LEU A 425 13.72 -6.88 8.69
CA LEU A 425 14.24 -7.17 10.04
C LEU A 425 13.60 -8.42 10.64
N ALA A 426 12.30 -8.61 10.48
CA ALA A 426 11.58 -9.77 11.01
C ALA A 426 12.12 -11.09 10.46
N PHE A 427 12.26 -11.18 9.13
CA PHE A 427 12.82 -12.35 8.46
C PHE A 427 14.33 -12.50 8.72
N ALA A 428 15.09 -11.41 8.84
CA ALA A 428 16.51 -11.47 9.19
C ALA A 428 16.73 -12.06 10.60
N PHE A 429 15.99 -11.57 11.60
CA PHE A 429 16.06 -12.09 12.96
C PHE A 429 15.67 -13.57 13.05
N LEU A 430 14.59 -13.95 12.35
CA LEU A 430 14.19 -15.35 12.26
C LEU A 430 15.27 -16.19 11.58
N GLY A 431 15.83 -15.72 10.47
CA GLY A 431 16.88 -16.38 9.70
C GLY A 431 18.16 -16.62 10.49
N PHE A 432 18.63 -15.63 11.27
CA PHE A 432 19.81 -15.78 12.12
C PHE A 432 19.60 -16.75 13.29
N ALA A 433 18.41 -16.72 13.90
CA ALA A 433 18.08 -17.66 14.95
C ALA A 433 17.98 -19.10 14.43
N LEU A 434 17.37 -19.29 13.26
CA LEU A 434 17.34 -20.58 12.58
C LEU A 434 18.76 -21.08 12.30
N ASP A 435 19.66 -20.22 11.84
CA ASP A 435 21.05 -20.60 11.59
C ASP A 435 21.74 -21.09 12.88
N ARG A 436 21.61 -20.37 14.01
CA ARG A 436 22.14 -20.84 15.31
C ARG A 436 21.56 -22.17 15.77
N VAL A 437 20.27 -22.39 15.52
CA VAL A 437 19.58 -23.62 15.92
C VAL A 437 20.00 -24.82 15.08
N PHE A 438 20.15 -24.63 13.77
CA PHE A 438 20.40 -25.72 12.81
C PHE A 438 21.88 -25.93 12.49
N ASN A 439 22.73 -24.93 12.69
CA ASN A 439 24.17 -25.03 12.47
C ASN A 439 24.88 -25.52 13.75
N PRO A 440 25.44 -26.74 13.76
CA PRO A 440 26.10 -27.29 14.94
C PRO A 440 27.33 -26.49 15.37
N LYS A 441 28.01 -25.81 14.43
CA LYS A 441 29.23 -25.05 14.70
C LYS A 441 28.98 -23.76 15.49
N LEU A 442 27.74 -23.28 15.53
CA LEU A 442 27.33 -22.05 16.21
C LEU A 442 26.72 -22.31 17.60
N ARG A 443 26.68 -23.57 18.06
CA ARG A 443 26.11 -23.93 19.36
C ARG A 443 27.07 -23.78 20.54
N ASP A 444 28.37 -23.67 20.29
CA ASP A 444 29.44 -23.69 21.31
C ASP A 444 30.10 -22.31 21.54
N VAL A 445 29.46 -21.20 21.12
CA VAL A 445 29.95 -19.82 21.35
C VAL A 445 28.91 -18.99 22.09
#